data_AF-A0A3B0MDK7-F1
#
_entry.id   AF-A0A3B0MDK7-F1
#
_cell.length_a   1.000
_cell.length_b   1.000
_cell.length_c   1.000
_cell.angle_alpha   90.00
_cell.angle_beta   90.00
_cell.angle_gamma   90.00
#
_symmetry.space_group_name_H-M   'P 1'
#
loop_
_entity.id
_entity.type
_entity.pdbx_description
1 polymer ?
#
loop_
_entity_poly.entity_id
_entity_poly.type
_entity_poly.pdbx_seq_one_letter_code
_entity_poly.pdbx_strand_id
1 'polypeptide(L)'
;MTLSPLAYHYQHRAEIEAVVQGTDRDVAFDTLTASIGAAIAADRTLGGLCDWVEAEAPRPVDLPVEGAATLKAAVIPVVLHYSTADPLG
;
A
#
# COMPACT_ATOMS: atom_id res chain seq x y z
N MET A 1 -12.93 1.74 39.11
CA MET A 1 -11.75 1.40 38.28
C MET A 1 -12.28 0.88 36.96
N THR A 2 -12.35 1.71 35.93
CA THR A 2 -12.67 1.25 34.57
C THR A 2 -11.37 0.77 33.95
N LEU A 3 -11.19 -0.56 33.88
CA LEU A 3 -10.16 -1.19 33.06
C LEU A 3 -10.52 -0.87 31.60
N SER A 4 -9.57 -0.38 30.82
CA SER A 4 -9.77 -0.08 29.40
C SER A 4 -10.42 -1.27 28.70
N PRO A 5 -11.42 -1.04 27.81
CA PRO A 5 -12.04 -2.12 27.06
C PRO A 5 -10.99 -2.93 26.29
N LEU A 6 -11.23 -4.23 26.16
CA LEU A 6 -10.35 -5.16 25.45
C LEU A 6 -10.19 -4.68 24.00
N ALA A 7 -8.94 -4.49 23.56
CA ALA A 7 -8.61 -4.12 22.19
C ALA A 7 -7.55 -5.10 21.65
N TYR A 8 -7.77 -5.55 20.44
CA TYR A 8 -6.88 -6.45 19.70
C TYR A 8 -6.12 -5.63 18.67
N HIS A 9 -4.80 -5.61 18.76
CA HIS A 9 -3.94 -4.90 17.82
C HIS A 9 -3.44 -5.85 16.75
N TYR A 10 -3.63 -5.46 15.49
CA TYR A 10 -3.24 -6.23 14.32
C TYR A 10 -2.19 -5.49 13.51
N GLN A 11 -1.28 -6.26 12.93
CA GLN A 11 -0.39 -5.83 11.87
C GLN A 11 -0.73 -6.64 10.62
N HIS A 12 -1.30 -5.99 9.60
CA HIS A 12 -1.67 -6.61 8.34
C HIS A 12 -0.82 -6.05 7.20
N ARG A 13 -0.24 -6.94 6.39
CA ARG A 13 0.47 -6.57 5.17
C ARG A 13 -0.50 -6.62 3.98
N ALA A 14 -0.79 -5.45 3.41
CA ALA A 14 -1.47 -5.30 2.13
C ALA A 14 -0.45 -5.06 1.01
N GLU A 15 -0.85 -5.30 -0.24
CA GLU A 15 0.00 -5.11 -1.41
C GLU A 15 -0.72 -4.20 -2.42
N ILE A 16 -0.01 -3.17 -2.89
CA ILE A 16 -0.47 -2.31 -3.98
C ILE A 16 0.29 -2.71 -5.24
N GLU A 17 -0.44 -3.15 -6.26
CA GLU A 17 0.12 -3.44 -7.59
C GLU A 17 0.11 -2.15 -8.44
N ALA A 18 1.29 -1.59 -8.67
CA ALA A 18 1.48 -0.43 -9.53
C ALA A 18 1.91 -0.90 -10.92
N VAL A 19 1.08 -0.66 -11.95
CA VAL A 19 1.34 -1.08 -13.33
C VAL A 19 1.15 0.09 -14.27
N VAL A 20 2.14 0.33 -15.13
CA VAL A 20 2.07 1.35 -16.19
C VAL A 20 2.51 0.79 -17.53
N GLN A 21 1.96 1.34 -18.61
CA GLN A 21 2.25 0.97 -19.99
C GLN A 21 2.51 2.22 -20.84
N GLY A 22 3.28 2.07 -21.90
CA GLY A 22 3.55 3.14 -22.87
C GLY A 22 5.02 3.49 -22.98
N THR A 23 5.32 4.47 -23.84
CA THR A 23 6.70 4.91 -24.14
C THR A 23 7.36 5.63 -22.97
N ASP A 24 6.59 6.39 -22.19
CA ASP A 24 7.08 7.16 -21.04
C ASP A 24 6.86 6.43 -19.71
N ARG A 25 6.79 5.09 -19.75
CA ARG A 25 6.48 4.24 -18.60
C ARG A 25 7.39 4.50 -17.40
N ASP A 26 8.64 4.85 -17.61
CA ASP A 26 9.57 5.11 -16.50
C ASP A 26 9.14 6.35 -15.71
N VAL A 27 8.91 7.47 -16.39
CA VAL A 27 8.43 8.72 -15.78
C VAL A 27 7.03 8.54 -15.17
N ALA A 28 6.15 7.83 -15.86
CA ALA A 28 4.81 7.53 -15.36
C ALA A 28 4.84 6.65 -14.10
N PHE A 29 5.70 5.64 -14.07
CA PHE A 29 5.88 4.76 -12.91
C PHE A 29 6.44 5.52 -11.70
N ASP A 30 7.43 6.39 -11.93
CA ASP A 30 8.03 7.20 -10.87
C ASP A 30 7.01 8.18 -10.29
N THR A 31 6.21 8.81 -11.16
CA THR A 31 5.11 9.70 -10.76
C THR A 31 4.03 8.96 -9.96
N LEU A 32 3.62 7.77 -10.43
CA LEU A 32 2.64 6.94 -9.75
C LEU A 32 3.13 6.55 -8.34
N THR A 33 4.35 6.03 -8.24
CA THR A 33 4.96 5.65 -6.96
C THR A 33 5.04 6.84 -6.00
N ALA A 34 5.49 8.00 -6.48
CA ALA A 34 5.55 9.22 -5.68
C ALA A 34 4.18 9.67 -5.18
N SER A 35 3.14 9.58 -6.04
CA SER A 35 1.77 9.94 -5.66
C SER A 35 1.19 9.01 -4.60
N ILE A 36 1.48 7.70 -4.68
CA ILE A 36 1.05 6.72 -3.66
C ILE A 36 1.69 7.05 -2.32
N GLY A 37 3.01 7.30 -2.31
CA GLY A 37 3.73 7.69 -1.10
C GLY A 37 3.20 9.00 -0.50
N ALA A 38 2.92 10.00 -1.34
CA ALA A 38 2.36 11.27 -0.89
C ALA A 38 0.94 11.11 -0.31
N ALA A 39 0.09 10.29 -0.92
CA ALA A 39 -1.26 10.02 -0.44
C ALA A 39 -1.26 9.35 0.94
N ILE A 40 -0.41 8.33 1.12
CA ILE A 40 -0.25 7.64 2.43
C ILE A 40 0.35 8.59 3.47
N ALA A 41 1.32 9.42 3.09
CA ALA A 41 1.93 10.38 4.00
C ALA A 41 0.96 11.50 4.41
N ALA A 42 0.02 11.88 3.53
CA ALA A 42 -1.00 12.88 3.82
C ALA A 42 -2.03 12.38 4.84
N ASP A 43 -2.32 11.08 4.86
CA ASP A 43 -3.18 10.46 5.85
C ASP A 43 -2.76 9.02 6.17
N ARG A 44 -1.95 8.87 7.21
CA ARG A 44 -1.49 7.56 7.71
C ARG A 44 -2.53 6.81 8.54
N THR A 45 -3.69 7.42 8.79
CA THR A 45 -4.79 6.79 9.52
C THR A 45 -5.85 6.21 8.59
N LEU A 46 -5.77 6.49 7.29
CA LEU A 46 -6.79 6.14 6.30
C LEU A 46 -8.20 6.54 6.77
N GLY A 47 -8.36 7.80 7.19
CA GLY A 47 -9.62 8.33 7.71
C GLY A 47 -10.01 7.75 9.08
N GLY A 48 -9.04 7.30 9.88
CA GLY A 48 -9.25 6.69 11.20
C GLY A 48 -9.53 5.19 11.18
N LEU A 49 -9.40 4.52 10.04
CA LEU A 49 -9.52 3.05 9.92
C LEU A 49 -8.27 2.31 10.39
N CYS A 50 -7.12 2.98 10.33
CA CYS A 50 -5.83 2.47 10.82
C CYS A 50 -5.28 3.40 11.89
N ASP A 51 -4.59 2.81 12.85
CA ASP A 51 -3.78 3.56 13.81
C ASP A 51 -2.53 4.10 13.12
N TRP A 52 -1.93 3.30 12.23
CA TRP A 52 -0.76 3.69 11.45
C TRP A 52 -0.59 2.87 10.18
N VAL A 53 -0.30 3.56 9.08
CA VAL A 53 0.05 2.96 7.80
C VAL A 53 1.50 3.26 7.43
N GLU A 54 2.23 2.23 7.01
CA GLU A 54 3.61 2.29 6.56
C GLU A 54 3.78 1.65 5.18
N ALA A 55 4.19 2.44 4.18
CA ALA A 55 4.54 1.93 2.86
C ALA A 55 6.02 1.53 2.82
N GLU A 56 6.32 0.36 2.25
CA GLU A 56 7.66 -0.11 1.93
C GLU A 56 8.08 0.31 0.52
N ALA A 57 9.36 0.11 0.18
CA ALA A 57 9.87 0.39 -1.16
C ALA A 57 9.20 -0.51 -2.23
N PRO A 58 8.89 0.02 -3.43
CA PRO A 58 8.39 -0.77 -4.54
C PRO A 58 9.35 -1.89 -4.93
N ARG A 59 8.80 -3.08 -5.15
CA ARG A 59 9.52 -4.28 -5.59
C ARG A 59 9.13 -4.58 -7.04
N PRO A 60 10.04 -4.41 -8.01
CA PRO A 60 9.73 -4.65 -9.42
C PRO A 60 9.20 -6.06 -9.66
N VAL A 61 8.22 -6.19 -10.56
CA VAL A 61 7.67 -7.47 -11.00
C VAL A 61 7.97 -7.66 -12.47
N ASP A 62 8.62 -8.78 -12.80
CA ASP A 62 8.82 -9.20 -14.18
C ASP A 62 7.52 -9.79 -14.72
N LEU A 63 6.88 -9.05 -15.62
CA LEU A 63 5.70 -9.52 -16.35
C LEU A 63 6.18 -10.00 -17.73
N PRO A 64 6.12 -11.32 -18.03
CA PRO A 64 6.36 -11.80 -19.38
C PRO A 64 5.16 -11.40 -20.25
N VAL A 65 5.36 -10.45 -21.16
CA VAL A 65 4.31 -10.01 -22.08
C VAL A 65 4.76 -10.27 -23.51
N GLU A 66 4.09 -11.22 -24.18
CA GLU A 66 4.36 -11.56 -25.57
C GLU A 66 3.76 -10.46 -26.47
N GLY A 67 4.60 -9.63 -27.10
CA GLY A 67 4.22 -8.73 -28.20
C GLY A 67 3.47 -7.43 -27.87
N ALA A 68 3.28 -7.05 -26.60
CA ALA A 68 2.55 -5.83 -26.23
C ALA A 68 3.46 -4.69 -25.73
N ALA A 69 2.91 -3.47 -25.74
CA ALA A 69 3.54 -2.23 -25.27
C ALA A 69 4.30 -2.45 -23.96
N THR A 70 5.48 -1.86 -23.89
CA THR A 70 6.43 -2.12 -22.83
C THR A 70 5.81 -1.81 -21.46
N LEU A 71 5.56 -2.83 -20.63
CA LEU A 71 4.96 -2.71 -19.29
C LEU A 71 6.04 -2.46 -18.24
N LYS A 72 5.72 -1.72 -17.18
CA LYS A 72 6.54 -1.60 -15.97
C LYS A 72 5.65 -1.78 -14.76
N ALA A 73 6.01 -2.70 -13.89
CA ALA A 73 5.20 -3.07 -12.74
C ALA A 73 6.03 -3.21 -11.47
N ALA A 74 5.42 -2.94 -10.32
CA ALA A 74 5.96 -3.26 -9.02
C ALA A 74 4.85 -3.51 -8.01
N VAL A 75 5.18 -4.31 -6.99
CA VAL A 75 4.38 -4.42 -5.77
C VAL A 75 4.94 -3.46 -4.74
N ILE A 76 4.07 -2.63 -4.15
CA ILE A 76 4.38 -1.75 -3.04
C ILE A 76 3.72 -2.34 -1.79
N PRO A 77 4.47 -3.01 -0.90
CA PRO A 77 3.92 -3.51 0.34
C PRO A 77 3.53 -2.37 1.27
N VAL A 78 2.39 -2.53 1.95
CA VAL A 78 1.89 -1.57 2.94
C VAL A 78 1.54 -2.32 4.22
N VAL A 79 2.14 -1.90 5.32
CA VAL A 79 1.86 -2.44 6.66
C VAL A 79 0.82 -1.56 7.34
N LEU A 80 -0.33 -2.16 7.64
CA LEU A 80 -1.46 -1.55 8.33
C LEU A 80 -1.44 -1.97 9.80
N HIS A 81 -1.39 -1.01 10.70
CA HIS A 81 -1.58 -1.20 12.13
C HIS A 81 -2.97 -0.69 12.48
N TYR A 82 -3.80 -1.54 13.08
CA TYR A 82 -5.14 -1.17 13.51
C TYR A 82 -5.56 -1.96 14.72
N SER A 83 -6.56 -1.46 15.44
CA SER A 83 -7.16 -2.13 16.58
C SER A 83 -8.64 -2.41 16.37
N THR A 84 -9.12 -3.53 16.90
CA THR A 84 -10.55 -3.89 16.90
C THR A 84 -10.96 -4.38 18.29
N ALA A 85 -12.21 -4.14 18.65
CA ALA A 85 -12.81 -4.66 19.89
C ALA A 85 -13.20 -6.14 19.76
N ASP A 86 -13.38 -6.64 18.53
CA ASP A 86 -13.72 -8.02 18.22
C ASP A 86 -12.71 -8.59 17.19
N PRO A 87 -12.02 -9.70 17.47
CA PRO A 87 -11.07 -10.31 16.55
C PRO A 87 -11.70 -10.90 15.29
N LEU A 88 -13.03 -11.03 15.23
CA LEU A 88 -13.79 -11.53 14.07
C LEU A 88 -14.64 -10.45 13.37
N GLY A 89 -14.79 -9.26 13.98
CA GLY A 89 -15.58 -8.14 13.45
C GLY A 89 -17.01 -8.09 13.97
#